data_AF-A0A842PK02-F1
#
_entry.id   AF-A0A842PK02-F1
#
_cell.length_a   1.000
_cell.length_b   1.000
_cell.length_c   1.000
_cell.angle_alpha   90.00
_cell.angle_beta   90.00
_cell.angle_gamma   90.00
#
_symmetry.space_group_name_H-M   'P 1'
#
loop_
_entity.id
_entity.type
_entity.pdbx_description
1 polymer ?
#
loop_
_entity_poly.entity_id
_entity_poly.type
_entity_poly.pdbx_seq_one_letter_code
_entity_poly.pdbx_strand_id
1 'polypeptide(L)'
;MTRRRLEKETEKLIELFHNYLTMNKGLSEETASEHAERIRFFAFHYLIGYEGKSLLEVTGYDIEDYLGNWYIRKVLNSGNSDVRPALIAFKKFFKFLHENGKISKEQLEDILSACEDPQKYIRRFETYFELDPESETWDEDFERWFMGQEEEIEVNYEQPFEVNEEITGAFSEDDLKSSTASVLNDFQTFLNYISANNGMKLTAASSFIGRKHVFALNEAMSSPEELKSTANQPDSRTIHLFYNVSMTLDLFVVSAKNTLTVTPRIDIFKMLSPKEQFVVLFDAMWNETSWEKFLQPNSGGRPEWAQARRWDMAYLFSRCESGETYLFKEQLKEAGMELENTEDELEGYWMMAEFILSVFVE
;
A
#
# COMPACT_ATOMS: atom_id res chain seq x y z
N MET A 1 3.34 -7.47 40.30
CA MET A 1 3.64 -8.88 39.96
C MET A 1 5.07 -8.95 39.44
N THR A 2 5.84 -10.02 39.64
CA THR A 2 7.20 -10.11 39.05
C THR A 2 7.10 -10.42 37.55
N ARG A 3 7.97 -9.84 36.71
CA ARG A 3 7.99 -10.05 35.24
C ARG A 3 7.92 -11.54 34.85
N ARG A 4 8.73 -12.38 35.49
CA ARG A 4 8.73 -13.84 35.27
C ARG A 4 7.40 -14.53 35.58
N ARG A 5 6.63 -14.02 36.54
CA ARG A 5 5.31 -14.56 36.87
C ARG A 5 4.29 -14.14 35.81
N LEU A 6 4.36 -12.89 35.36
CA LEU A 6 3.53 -12.37 34.28
C LEU A 6 3.76 -13.15 32.98
N GLU A 7 5.03 -13.35 32.58
CA GLU A 7 5.40 -14.16 31.40
C GLU A 7 4.82 -15.59 31.47
N LYS A 8 4.90 -16.25 32.62
CA LYS A 8 4.33 -17.60 32.82
C LYS A 8 2.80 -17.64 32.76
N GLU A 9 2.13 -16.62 33.27
CA GLU A 9 0.67 -16.53 33.23
C GLU A 9 0.18 -16.24 31.81
N THR A 10 0.88 -15.36 31.09
CA THR A 10 0.68 -15.06 29.66
C THR A 10 0.82 -16.30 28.79
N GLU A 11 1.91 -17.07 28.95
CA GLU A 11 2.15 -18.26 28.14
C GLU A 11 1.02 -19.29 28.27
N LYS A 12 0.55 -19.52 29.50
CA LYS A 12 -0.58 -20.41 29.76
C LYS A 12 -1.87 -19.94 29.08
N LEU A 13 -2.13 -18.64 29.05
CA LEU A 13 -3.32 -18.11 28.36
C LEU A 13 -3.23 -18.31 26.85
N ILE A 14 -2.03 -18.18 26.27
CA ILE A 14 -1.79 -18.41 24.84
C ILE A 14 -1.96 -19.89 24.49
N GLU A 15 -1.43 -20.80 25.31
CA GLU A 15 -1.64 -22.25 25.14
C GLU A 15 -3.13 -22.62 25.23
N LEU A 16 -3.88 -22.06 26.19
CA LEU A 16 -5.32 -22.29 26.30
C LEU A 16 -6.08 -21.73 25.09
N PHE A 17 -5.67 -20.58 24.58
CA PHE A 17 -6.25 -19.98 23.39
C PHE A 17 -6.00 -20.83 22.14
N HIS A 18 -4.77 -21.30 21.94
CA HIS A 18 -4.44 -22.21 20.84
C HIS A 18 -5.31 -23.46 20.86
N ASN A 19 -5.39 -24.14 22.03
CA ASN A 19 -6.24 -25.31 22.21
C ASN A 19 -7.73 -25.01 21.95
N TYR A 20 -8.20 -23.84 22.36
CA TYR A 20 -9.57 -23.41 22.07
C TYR A 20 -9.83 -23.23 20.56
N LEU A 21 -8.87 -22.68 19.82
CA LEU A 21 -9.00 -22.53 18.36
C LEU A 21 -9.05 -23.88 17.65
N THR A 22 -8.21 -24.83 18.04
CA THR A 22 -8.13 -26.16 17.41
C THR A 22 -9.29 -27.06 17.85
N MET A 23 -9.54 -27.20 19.15
CA MET A 23 -10.52 -28.15 19.68
C MET A 23 -11.96 -27.64 19.66
N ASN A 24 -12.18 -26.35 19.93
CA ASN A 24 -13.54 -25.81 20.08
C ASN A 24 -14.03 -25.11 18.81
N LYS A 25 -13.13 -24.47 18.05
CA LYS A 25 -13.47 -23.76 16.81
C LYS A 25 -13.10 -24.54 15.55
N GLY A 26 -12.36 -25.66 15.67
CA GLY A 26 -12.04 -26.54 14.55
C GLY A 26 -11.11 -25.91 13.51
N LEU A 27 -10.28 -24.94 13.88
CA LEU A 27 -9.27 -24.38 12.99
C LEU A 27 -8.13 -25.38 12.76
N SER A 28 -7.45 -25.25 11.62
CA SER A 28 -6.22 -26.01 11.38
C SER A 28 -5.12 -25.61 12.38
N GLU A 29 -4.21 -26.54 12.64
CA GLU A 29 -3.06 -26.34 13.53
C GLU A 29 -2.22 -25.13 13.10
N GLU A 30 -1.99 -24.99 11.80
CA GLU A 30 -1.24 -23.90 11.20
C GLU A 30 -1.90 -22.54 11.50
N THR A 31 -3.18 -22.37 11.17
CA THR A 31 -3.90 -21.10 11.40
C THR A 31 -4.06 -20.80 12.90
N ALA A 32 -4.26 -21.81 13.75
CA ALA A 32 -4.34 -21.63 15.20
C ALA A 32 -2.99 -21.15 15.77
N SER A 33 -1.89 -21.72 15.28
CA SER A 33 -0.53 -21.33 15.65
C SER A 33 -0.23 -19.89 15.23
N GLU A 34 -0.55 -19.50 13.99
CA GLU A 34 -0.38 -18.12 13.52
C GLU A 34 -1.13 -17.11 14.40
N HIS A 35 -2.38 -17.41 14.78
CA HIS A 35 -3.13 -16.56 15.69
C HIS A 35 -2.49 -16.48 17.08
N ALA A 36 -2.06 -17.62 17.64
CA ALA A 36 -1.41 -17.67 18.95
C ALA A 36 -0.07 -16.92 18.96
N GLU A 37 0.76 -17.06 17.92
CA GLU A 37 2.03 -16.33 17.80
C GLU A 37 1.83 -14.83 17.71
N ARG A 38 0.80 -14.35 17.02
CA ARG A 38 0.48 -12.91 16.99
C ARG A 38 0.12 -12.36 18.37
N ILE A 39 -0.66 -13.12 19.15
CA ILE A 39 -0.96 -12.75 20.55
C ILE A 39 0.31 -12.82 21.41
N ARG A 40 1.13 -13.86 21.24
CA ARG A 40 2.40 -13.99 21.97
C ARG A 40 3.30 -12.80 21.70
N PHE A 41 3.46 -12.42 20.43
CA PHE A 41 4.32 -11.31 20.05
C PHE A 41 3.86 -9.99 20.68
N PHE A 42 2.56 -9.67 20.55
CA PHE A 42 1.93 -8.53 21.20
C PHE A 42 2.15 -8.54 22.72
N ALA A 43 1.95 -9.68 23.37
CA ALA A 43 2.07 -9.79 24.82
C ALA A 43 3.52 -9.63 25.31
N PHE A 44 4.48 -10.32 24.70
CA PHE A 44 5.85 -10.37 25.22
C PHE A 44 6.67 -9.13 24.85
N HIS A 45 6.54 -8.64 23.61
CA HIS A 45 7.37 -7.55 23.12
C HIS A 45 6.79 -6.18 23.45
N TYR A 46 5.48 -6.02 23.29
CA TYR A 46 4.81 -4.76 23.56
C TYR A 46 4.30 -4.68 25.00
N LEU A 47 3.33 -5.51 25.41
CA LEU A 47 2.72 -5.35 26.74
C LEU A 47 3.71 -5.56 27.89
N ILE A 48 4.44 -6.67 27.92
CA ILE A 48 5.38 -6.96 29.01
C ILE A 48 6.68 -6.18 28.83
N GLY A 49 7.17 -6.10 27.59
CA GLY A 49 8.47 -5.52 27.26
C GLY A 49 8.49 -4.00 27.36
N TYR A 50 7.39 -3.34 27.01
CA TYR A 50 7.28 -1.89 26.88
C TYR A 50 6.32 -1.29 27.93
N GLU A 51 5.11 -1.82 28.05
CA GLU A 51 4.06 -1.26 28.92
C GLU A 51 4.08 -1.79 30.37
N GLY A 52 4.75 -2.92 30.63
CA GLY A 52 4.69 -3.62 31.92
C GLY A 52 3.30 -4.17 32.28
N LYS A 53 2.46 -4.44 31.27
CA LYS A 53 1.02 -4.71 31.39
C LYS A 53 0.65 -6.17 31.13
N SER A 54 -0.44 -6.65 31.72
CA SER A 54 -1.01 -7.99 31.46
C SER A 54 -2.00 -8.00 30.29
N LEU A 55 -2.14 -9.15 29.62
CA LEU A 55 -3.18 -9.39 28.62
C LEU A 55 -4.61 -9.18 29.16
N LEU A 56 -4.82 -9.32 30.47
CA LEU A 56 -6.12 -9.10 31.11
C LEU A 56 -6.44 -7.63 31.35
N GLU A 57 -5.46 -6.73 31.23
CA GLU A 57 -5.61 -5.30 31.48
C GLU A 57 -5.75 -4.50 30.17
N VAL A 58 -5.66 -5.18 29.02
CA VAL A 58 -5.72 -4.56 27.69
C VAL A 58 -7.06 -3.87 27.46
N THR A 59 -6.98 -2.72 26.80
CA THR A 59 -8.06 -1.82 26.39
C THR A 59 -7.94 -1.55 24.88
N GLY A 60 -8.95 -0.90 24.30
CA GLY A 60 -8.92 -0.44 22.91
C GLY A 60 -7.70 0.44 22.62
N TYR A 61 -7.31 1.30 23.56
CA TYR A 61 -6.13 2.16 23.45
C TYR A 61 -4.83 1.37 23.23
N ASP A 62 -4.63 0.25 23.91
CA ASP A 62 -3.41 -0.55 23.74
C ASP A 62 -3.33 -1.20 22.34
N ILE A 63 -4.49 -1.53 21.75
CA ILE A 63 -4.54 -2.01 20.36
C ILE A 63 -4.22 -0.86 19.40
N GLU A 64 -4.74 0.33 19.70
CA GLU A 64 -4.51 1.52 18.89
C GLU A 64 -3.06 1.96 18.89
N ASP A 65 -2.44 2.06 20.06
CA ASP A 65 -1.02 2.41 20.18
C ASP A 65 -0.12 1.31 19.60
N TYR A 66 -0.43 0.03 19.84
CA TYR A 66 0.35 -1.07 19.27
C TYR A 66 0.36 -1.04 17.74
N LEU A 67 -0.81 -1.09 17.08
CA LEU A 67 -0.87 -1.18 15.62
C LEU A 67 -0.69 0.17 14.91
N GLY A 68 -1.07 1.27 15.55
CA GLY A 68 -1.00 2.61 14.97
C GLY A 68 0.31 3.33 15.25
N ASN A 69 1.19 2.80 16.11
CA ASN A 69 2.43 3.50 16.48
C ASN A 69 3.59 2.53 16.73
N TRP A 70 3.52 1.74 17.80
CA TRP A 70 4.67 0.97 18.28
C TRP A 70 5.14 -0.06 17.26
N TYR A 71 4.21 -0.81 16.66
CA TYR A 71 4.53 -1.89 15.73
C TYR A 71 5.21 -1.36 14.47
N ILE A 72 4.73 -0.24 13.93
CA ILE A 72 5.27 0.44 12.75
C ILE A 72 6.73 0.88 12.98
N ARG A 73 7.02 1.47 14.14
CA ARG A 73 8.35 2.05 14.43
C ARG A 73 9.37 1.04 14.94
N LYS A 74 8.91 -0.03 15.60
CA LYS A 74 9.78 -0.89 16.43
C LYS A 74 10.00 -2.27 15.84
N VAL A 75 9.25 -2.66 14.81
CA VAL A 75 9.37 -3.98 14.20
C VAL A 75 9.98 -3.83 12.80
N LEU A 76 11.24 -4.24 12.65
CA LEU A 76 12.07 -4.03 11.46
C LEU A 76 11.42 -4.47 10.14
N ASN A 77 10.54 -5.47 10.16
CA ASN A 77 9.85 -6.02 9.00
C ASN A 77 8.31 -5.92 9.12
N SER A 78 7.79 -4.92 9.83
CA SER A 78 6.36 -4.70 9.87
C SER A 78 5.84 -4.19 8.52
N GLY A 79 4.72 -4.72 8.06
CA GLY A 79 4.01 -4.21 6.89
C GLY A 79 2.54 -3.93 7.17
N ASN A 80 1.92 -3.08 6.35
CA ASN A 80 0.48 -2.83 6.41
C ASN A 80 -0.36 -4.12 6.23
N SER A 81 0.19 -5.13 5.57
CA SER A 81 -0.40 -6.46 5.39
C SER A 81 -0.56 -7.27 6.69
N ASP A 82 0.17 -6.92 7.76
CA ASP A 82 0.06 -7.55 9.08
C ASP A 82 -1.15 -7.08 9.88
N VAL A 83 -1.69 -5.89 9.58
CA VAL A 83 -2.76 -5.25 10.36
C VAL A 83 -3.98 -6.15 10.46
N ARG A 84 -4.51 -6.64 9.33
CA ARG A 84 -5.76 -7.42 9.35
C ARG A 84 -5.58 -8.78 10.03
N PRO A 85 -4.54 -9.58 9.74
CA PRO A 85 -4.25 -10.79 10.50
C PRO A 85 -4.14 -10.55 12.01
N ALA A 86 -3.47 -9.48 12.43
CA ALA A 86 -3.34 -9.11 13.85
C ALA A 86 -4.70 -8.78 14.48
N LEU A 87 -5.50 -7.92 13.84
CA LEU A 87 -6.84 -7.57 14.32
C LEU A 87 -7.77 -8.79 14.41
N ILE A 88 -7.68 -9.74 13.47
CA ILE A 88 -8.45 -10.99 13.53
C ILE A 88 -8.02 -11.83 14.74
N ALA A 89 -6.70 -11.95 14.98
CA ALA A 89 -6.18 -12.67 16.14
C ALA A 89 -6.66 -12.01 17.46
N PHE A 90 -6.58 -10.67 17.57
CA PHE A 90 -7.07 -9.93 18.73
C PHE A 90 -8.57 -10.15 18.96
N LYS A 91 -9.41 -9.98 17.93
CA LYS A 91 -10.86 -10.25 18.03
C LYS A 91 -11.14 -11.66 18.53
N LYS A 92 -10.41 -12.66 18.05
CA LYS A 92 -10.58 -14.07 18.48
C LYS A 92 -10.13 -14.27 19.92
N PHE A 93 -8.97 -13.73 20.30
CA PHE A 93 -8.38 -13.89 21.62
C PHE A 93 -9.22 -13.24 22.72
N PHE A 94 -9.64 -11.98 22.53
CA PHE A 94 -10.42 -11.29 23.56
C PHE A 94 -11.84 -11.83 23.67
N LYS A 95 -12.44 -12.33 22.58
CA LYS A 95 -13.68 -13.12 22.66
C LYS A 95 -13.49 -14.39 23.47
N PHE A 96 -12.39 -15.11 23.27
CA PHE A 96 -12.03 -16.27 24.09
C PHE A 96 -11.91 -15.90 25.58
N LEU A 97 -11.24 -14.81 25.92
CA LEU A 97 -11.11 -14.35 27.31
C LEU A 97 -12.48 -14.03 27.93
N HIS A 98 -13.36 -13.36 27.19
CA HIS A 98 -14.70 -13.03 27.66
C HIS A 98 -15.57 -14.28 27.85
N GLU A 99 -15.54 -15.23 26.89
CA GLU A 99 -16.26 -16.51 27.01
C GLU A 99 -15.81 -17.32 28.24
N ASN A 100 -14.57 -17.14 28.69
CA ASN A 100 -14.02 -17.76 29.90
C ASN A 100 -14.12 -16.88 31.16
N GLY A 101 -14.88 -15.77 31.10
CA GLY A 101 -15.12 -14.88 32.24
C GLY A 101 -13.87 -14.15 32.74
N LYS A 102 -12.85 -13.98 31.90
CA LYS A 102 -11.57 -13.34 32.25
C LYS A 102 -11.58 -11.83 32.08
N ILE A 103 -12.45 -11.31 31.23
CA ILE A 103 -12.63 -9.87 30.98
C ILE A 103 -14.12 -9.52 30.99
N SER A 104 -14.45 -8.25 31.24
CA SER A 104 -15.84 -7.78 31.21
C SER A 104 -16.35 -7.63 29.77
N LYS A 105 -17.67 -7.53 29.61
CA LYS A 105 -18.29 -7.23 28.32
C LYS A 105 -17.89 -5.84 27.81
N GLU A 106 -17.82 -4.86 28.70
CA GLU A 106 -17.42 -3.48 28.38
C GLU A 106 -15.98 -3.42 27.84
N GLN A 107 -15.05 -4.12 28.50
CA GLN A 107 -13.67 -4.24 28.05
C GLN A 107 -13.58 -4.93 26.68
N LEU A 108 -14.40 -5.97 26.45
CA LEU A 108 -14.47 -6.60 25.13
C LEU A 108 -14.99 -5.63 24.06
N GLU A 109 -16.06 -4.88 24.33
CA GLU A 109 -16.65 -3.93 23.39
C GLU A 109 -15.65 -2.82 23.01
N ASP A 110 -14.92 -2.28 23.98
CA ASP A 110 -13.85 -1.31 23.78
C ASP A 110 -12.74 -1.85 22.84
N ILE A 111 -12.25 -3.05 23.11
CA ILE A 111 -11.25 -3.71 22.25
C ILE A 111 -11.80 -4.00 20.84
N LEU A 112 -13.05 -4.46 20.75
CA LEU A 112 -13.66 -4.76 19.46
C LEU A 112 -13.83 -3.49 18.63
N SER A 113 -14.21 -2.37 19.24
CA SER A 113 -14.30 -1.03 18.63
C SER A 113 -12.98 -0.61 18.01
N ALA A 114 -11.87 -0.73 18.75
CA ALA A 114 -10.54 -0.45 18.21
C ALA A 114 -10.23 -1.29 16.96
N CYS A 115 -10.71 -2.53 16.91
CA CYS A 115 -10.48 -3.44 15.80
C CYS A 115 -11.47 -3.29 14.61
N GLU A 116 -12.44 -2.36 14.64
CA GLU A 116 -13.49 -2.26 13.61
C GLU A 116 -13.00 -1.70 12.29
N ASP A 117 -12.08 -0.74 12.33
CA ASP A 117 -11.53 -0.08 11.14
C ASP A 117 -10.05 -0.41 10.95
N PRO A 118 -9.71 -1.45 10.16
CA PRO A 118 -8.33 -1.72 9.79
C PRO A 118 -7.68 -0.61 8.95
N GLN A 119 -8.47 0.20 8.23
CA GLN A 119 -7.92 1.22 7.34
C GLN A 119 -7.23 2.33 8.13
N LYS A 120 -7.72 2.68 9.32
CA LYS A 120 -7.03 3.66 10.16
C LYS A 120 -5.59 3.25 10.44
N TYR A 121 -5.32 1.97 10.72
CA TYR A 121 -3.96 1.49 10.96
C TYR A 121 -3.13 1.34 9.68
N ILE A 122 -3.76 0.92 8.58
CA ILE A 122 -3.07 0.83 7.29
C ILE A 122 -2.60 2.22 6.85
N ARG A 123 -3.45 3.25 6.98
CA ARG A 123 -3.08 4.65 6.73
C ARG A 123 -1.89 5.09 7.56
N ARG A 124 -1.85 4.73 8.86
CA ARG A 124 -0.71 5.02 9.74
C ARG A 124 0.61 4.44 9.24
N PHE A 125 0.57 3.24 8.64
CA PHE A 125 1.74 2.66 7.99
C PHE A 125 2.15 3.45 6.76
N GLU A 126 1.18 3.77 5.89
CA GLU A 126 1.42 4.51 4.65
C GLU A 126 2.01 5.90 4.93
N THR A 127 1.39 6.67 5.83
CA THR A 127 1.86 8.01 6.22
C THR A 127 3.21 7.99 6.93
N TYR A 128 3.55 6.90 7.63
CA TYR A 128 4.89 6.75 8.24
C TYR A 128 5.98 6.57 7.19
N PHE A 129 5.73 5.75 6.16
CA PHE A 129 6.69 5.51 5.08
C PHE A 129 6.80 6.69 4.11
N GLU A 130 5.80 7.58 4.10
CA GLU A 130 5.84 8.85 3.37
C GLU A 130 6.66 9.93 4.09
N LEU A 131 7.06 9.73 5.36
CA LEU A 131 7.93 10.68 6.07
C LEU A 131 9.34 10.67 5.48
N ASP A 132 9.86 11.86 5.20
CA ASP A 132 11.24 12.05 4.75
C ASP A 132 12.15 12.36 5.96
N PRO A 133 13.02 11.42 6.39
CA PRO A 133 13.93 11.62 7.51
C PRO A 133 15.00 12.68 7.26
N GLU A 134 15.22 13.08 6.00
CA GLU A 134 16.18 14.12 5.62
C GLU A 134 15.50 15.48 5.40
N SER A 135 14.17 15.56 5.53
CA SER A 135 13.43 16.82 5.40
C SER A 135 13.79 17.79 6.53
N GLU A 136 13.90 19.09 6.20
CA GLU A 136 14.04 20.16 7.18
C GLU A 136 12.85 20.23 8.17
N THR A 137 11.69 19.68 7.78
CA THR A 137 10.46 19.61 8.60
C THR A 137 10.29 18.28 9.34
N TRP A 138 11.28 17.39 9.32
CA TRP A 138 11.19 16.04 9.89
C TRP A 138 10.61 16.02 11.32
N ASP A 139 11.14 16.84 12.23
CA ASP A 139 10.70 16.84 13.63
C ASP A 139 9.21 17.18 13.76
N GLU A 140 8.71 18.13 12.96
CA GLU A 140 7.31 18.55 12.97
C GLU A 140 6.39 17.50 12.32
N ASP A 141 6.80 16.96 11.18
CA ASP A 141 6.03 15.94 10.45
C ASP A 141 5.95 14.63 11.24
N PHE A 142 7.06 14.24 11.84
CA PHE A 142 7.15 13.07 12.69
C PHE A 142 6.33 13.22 13.97
N GLU A 143 6.39 14.37 14.66
CA GLU A 143 5.57 14.60 15.85
C GLU A 143 4.07 14.65 15.51
N ARG A 144 3.70 15.28 14.38
CA ARG A 144 2.31 15.29 13.88
C ARG A 144 1.80 13.86 13.65
N TRP A 145 2.61 13.05 12.97
CA TRP A 145 2.32 11.62 12.81
C TRP A 145 2.30 10.92 14.17
N PHE A 146 3.27 11.11 15.04
CA PHE A 146 3.37 10.38 16.31
C PHE A 146 2.17 10.62 17.23
N MET A 147 1.68 11.87 17.27
CA MET A 147 0.56 12.29 18.10
C MET A 147 -0.81 11.87 17.53
N GLY A 148 -0.85 11.24 16.35
CA GLY A 148 -2.10 10.92 15.66
C GLY A 148 -2.89 12.18 15.32
N GLN A 149 -2.22 13.33 15.21
CA GLN A 149 -2.78 14.61 14.76
C GLN A 149 -2.70 14.73 13.24
N GLU A 150 -2.77 13.60 12.54
CA GLU A 150 -3.16 13.61 11.15
C GLU A 150 -4.54 14.26 11.13
N GLU A 151 -4.60 15.54 10.78
CA GLU A 151 -5.87 16.18 10.48
C GLU A 151 -6.56 15.25 9.47
N GLU A 152 -7.85 14.96 9.66
CA GLU A 152 -8.67 14.57 8.51
C GLU A 152 -8.58 15.77 7.58
N ILE A 153 -7.56 15.78 6.70
CA ILE A 153 -7.44 16.75 5.64
C ILE A 153 -8.75 16.55 4.90
N GLU A 154 -9.65 17.52 5.02
CA GLU A 154 -10.93 17.50 4.33
C GLU A 154 -10.57 17.61 2.85
N VAL A 155 -10.37 16.44 2.21
CA VAL A 155 -9.90 16.38 0.84
C VAL A 155 -10.99 17.02 0.01
N ASN A 156 -10.67 18.19 -0.53
CA ASN A 156 -11.59 18.91 -1.39
C ASN A 156 -11.64 18.19 -2.74
N TYR A 157 -12.53 17.20 -2.86
CA TYR A 157 -12.72 16.46 -4.10
C TYR A 157 -13.26 17.32 -5.26
N GLU A 158 -13.61 18.59 -5.01
CA GLU A 158 -14.05 19.53 -6.05
C GLU A 158 -12.90 20.40 -6.60
N GLN A 159 -11.69 20.31 -6.02
CA GLN A 159 -10.54 21.07 -6.53
C GLN A 159 -10.15 20.60 -7.95
N PRO A 160 -9.94 21.53 -8.90
CA PRO A 160 -9.43 21.19 -10.23
C PRO A 160 -8.07 20.49 -10.16
N PHE A 161 -7.73 19.72 -11.20
CA PHE A 161 -6.37 19.21 -11.35
C PHE A 161 -5.43 20.35 -11.74
N GLU A 162 -4.28 20.41 -11.09
CA GLU A 162 -3.17 21.24 -11.56
C GLU A 162 -2.57 20.55 -12.78
N VAL A 163 -2.54 21.25 -13.90
CA VAL A 163 -1.92 20.74 -15.14
C VAL A 163 -0.54 21.37 -15.26
N ASN A 164 0.49 20.53 -15.20
CA ASN A 164 1.87 20.97 -15.28
C ASN A 164 2.17 21.62 -16.64
N GLU A 165 2.40 22.93 -16.65
CA GLU A 165 2.62 23.71 -17.88
C GLU A 165 3.92 23.32 -18.60
N GLU A 166 4.96 22.94 -17.86
CA GLU A 166 6.25 22.53 -18.44
C GLU A 166 6.10 21.22 -19.20
N ILE A 167 5.45 20.22 -18.58
CA ILE A 167 5.12 18.95 -19.23
C ILE A 167 4.19 19.19 -20.42
N THR A 168 3.18 20.04 -20.25
CA THR A 168 2.25 20.42 -21.33
C THR A 168 2.98 21.02 -22.54
N GLY A 169 3.99 21.86 -22.31
CA GLY A 169 4.80 22.46 -23.36
C GLY A 169 5.70 21.45 -24.08
N ALA A 170 6.09 20.36 -23.42
CA ALA A 170 6.95 19.33 -23.97
C ALA A 170 6.25 18.37 -24.96
N PHE A 171 4.91 18.23 -24.87
CA PHE A 171 4.13 17.35 -25.75
C PHE A 171 3.35 18.13 -26.82
N SER A 172 3.44 17.69 -28.08
CA SER A 172 2.55 18.13 -29.15
C SER A 172 1.29 17.27 -29.24
N GLU A 173 0.24 17.78 -29.88
CA GLU A 173 -0.98 17.01 -30.19
C GLU A 173 -0.71 15.82 -31.11
N ASP A 174 0.40 15.83 -31.86
CA ASP A 174 0.77 14.73 -32.75
C ASP A 174 1.51 13.62 -31.98
N ASP A 175 2.26 13.95 -30.93
CA ASP A 175 2.88 12.97 -30.01
C ASP A 175 1.82 12.15 -29.25
N LEU A 176 0.60 12.68 -29.16
CA LEU A 176 -0.54 12.03 -28.52
C LEU A 176 -1.26 10.98 -29.39
N LYS A 177 -0.84 10.79 -30.65
CA LYS A 177 -1.60 9.98 -31.63
C LYS A 177 -1.04 8.58 -31.91
N SER A 178 0.21 8.26 -31.56
CA SER A 178 0.88 7.04 -32.06
C SER A 178 1.14 5.94 -31.04
N SER A 179 1.05 6.18 -29.73
CA SER A 179 1.19 5.15 -28.67
C SER A 179 0.59 5.59 -27.33
N THR A 180 0.77 6.85 -26.97
CA THR A 180 0.15 7.55 -25.83
C THR A 180 -1.39 7.51 -25.81
N ALA A 181 -2.01 7.42 -26.99
CA ALA A 181 -3.46 7.25 -27.10
C ALA A 181 -3.96 5.93 -26.48
N SER A 182 -3.21 4.82 -26.59
CA SER A 182 -3.66 3.53 -26.05
C SER A 182 -3.67 3.57 -24.52
N VAL A 183 -2.61 4.09 -23.89
CA VAL A 183 -2.51 4.27 -22.44
C VAL A 183 -3.65 5.14 -21.91
N LEU A 184 -3.95 6.26 -22.55
CA LEU A 184 -5.02 7.14 -22.12
C LEU A 184 -6.40 6.48 -22.29
N ASN A 185 -6.64 5.79 -23.41
CA ASN A 185 -7.88 5.05 -23.64
C ASN A 185 -8.07 3.93 -22.62
N ASP A 186 -7.01 3.23 -22.26
CA ASP A 186 -7.01 2.15 -21.28
C ASP A 186 -7.21 2.71 -19.87
N PHE A 187 -6.64 3.89 -19.57
CA PHE A 187 -6.90 4.58 -18.32
C PHE A 187 -8.37 5.02 -18.22
N GLN A 188 -8.94 5.60 -19.29
CA GLN A 188 -10.38 5.92 -19.32
C GLN A 188 -11.25 4.66 -19.16
N THR A 189 -10.85 3.55 -19.76
CA THR A 189 -11.51 2.24 -19.61
C THR A 189 -11.47 1.77 -18.16
N PHE A 190 -10.31 1.87 -17.51
CA PHE A 190 -10.15 1.62 -16.08
C PHE A 190 -11.10 2.50 -15.23
N LEU A 191 -11.11 3.82 -15.46
CA LEU A 191 -11.97 4.75 -14.72
C LEU A 191 -13.46 4.46 -14.90
N ASN A 192 -13.88 4.13 -16.13
CA ASN A 192 -15.26 3.73 -16.42
C ASN A 192 -15.63 2.44 -15.70
N TYR A 193 -14.72 1.46 -15.68
CA TYR A 193 -14.94 0.20 -15.00
C TYR A 193 -15.09 0.37 -13.49
N ILE A 194 -14.20 1.10 -12.83
CA ILE A 194 -14.28 1.32 -11.37
C ILE A 194 -15.51 2.14 -11.00
N SER A 195 -15.91 3.10 -11.84
CA SER A 195 -17.14 3.88 -11.66
C SER A 195 -18.39 2.99 -11.74
N ALA A 196 -18.44 2.08 -12.73
CA ALA A 196 -19.53 1.14 -12.89
C ALA A 196 -19.58 0.07 -11.77
N ASN A 197 -18.44 -0.19 -11.13
CA ASN A 197 -18.30 -1.16 -10.04
C ASN A 197 -18.01 -0.46 -8.69
N ASN A 198 -18.58 0.74 -8.48
CA ASN A 198 -18.42 1.48 -7.24
C ASN A 198 -18.85 0.63 -6.02
N GLY A 199 -18.04 0.60 -4.97
CA GLY A 199 -18.23 -0.26 -3.81
C GLY A 199 -17.71 -1.68 -3.98
N MET A 200 -16.91 -1.97 -5.01
CA MET A 200 -16.29 -3.29 -5.17
C MET A 200 -15.43 -3.66 -3.97
N LYS A 201 -15.50 -4.94 -3.56
CA LYS A 201 -14.68 -5.47 -2.47
C LYS A 201 -13.25 -5.71 -2.94
N LEU A 202 -12.31 -5.25 -2.12
CA LEU A 202 -10.88 -5.42 -2.35
C LEU A 202 -10.35 -6.66 -1.61
N THR A 203 -9.16 -7.10 -1.97
CA THR A 203 -8.49 -8.23 -1.31
C THR A 203 -8.21 -7.89 0.15
N ALA A 204 -8.26 -8.89 1.03
CA ALA A 204 -8.08 -8.66 2.45
C ALA A 204 -6.63 -8.24 2.77
N ALA A 205 -5.63 -8.90 2.21
CA ALA A 205 -4.24 -8.68 2.60
C ALA A 205 -3.71 -7.29 2.19
N SER A 206 -4.00 -6.85 0.95
CA SER A 206 -3.35 -5.68 0.35
C SER A 206 -4.34 -4.62 -0.14
N SER A 207 -5.64 -4.81 0.08
CA SER A 207 -6.69 -3.93 -0.44
C SER A 207 -6.61 -3.74 -1.97
N PHE A 208 -6.16 -4.76 -2.70
CA PHE A 208 -6.08 -4.74 -4.16
C PHE A 208 -7.38 -5.17 -4.83
N ILE A 209 -7.54 -4.81 -6.11
CA ILE A 209 -8.56 -5.30 -7.01
C ILE A 209 -8.50 -6.83 -7.05
N GLY A 210 -9.64 -7.47 -6.77
CA GLY A 210 -9.73 -8.93 -6.78
C GLY A 210 -9.52 -9.52 -8.17
N ARG A 211 -8.94 -10.73 -8.24
CA ARG A 211 -8.59 -11.44 -9.49
C ARG A 211 -9.66 -11.36 -10.58
N LYS A 212 -10.92 -11.63 -10.25
CA LYS A 212 -12.04 -11.56 -11.21
C LYS A 212 -12.12 -10.20 -11.93
N HIS A 213 -11.91 -9.12 -11.18
CA HIS A 213 -11.95 -7.76 -11.72
C HIS A 213 -10.68 -7.43 -12.51
N VAL A 214 -9.51 -7.95 -12.09
CA VAL A 214 -8.25 -7.81 -12.86
C VAL A 214 -8.40 -8.40 -14.25
N PHE A 215 -8.89 -9.64 -14.37
CA PHE A 215 -9.11 -10.26 -15.69
C PHE A 215 -10.14 -9.51 -16.53
N ALA A 216 -11.25 -9.09 -15.94
CA ALA A 216 -12.29 -8.34 -16.65
C ALA A 216 -11.80 -6.96 -17.13
N LEU A 217 -10.95 -6.29 -16.35
CA LEU A 217 -10.28 -5.05 -16.74
C LEU A 217 -9.31 -5.30 -17.88
N ASN A 218 -8.43 -6.30 -17.75
CA ASN A 218 -7.41 -6.62 -18.74
C ASN A 218 -8.03 -6.96 -20.11
N GLU A 219 -9.11 -7.77 -20.12
CA GLU A 219 -9.85 -8.10 -21.35
C GLU A 219 -10.54 -6.88 -21.99
N ALA A 220 -10.83 -5.84 -21.21
CA ALA A 220 -11.48 -4.62 -21.70
C ALA A 220 -10.50 -3.58 -22.26
N MET A 221 -9.20 -3.72 -21.96
CA MET A 221 -8.16 -2.80 -22.45
C MET A 221 -7.91 -2.96 -23.95
N SER A 222 -7.42 -1.90 -24.57
CA SER A 222 -7.00 -1.85 -25.97
C SER A 222 -5.77 -2.73 -26.20
N SER A 223 -4.88 -2.79 -25.21
CA SER A 223 -3.67 -3.63 -25.23
C SER A 223 -3.63 -4.58 -24.01
N PRO A 224 -4.40 -5.70 -24.02
CA PRO A 224 -4.42 -6.66 -22.92
C PRO A 224 -3.06 -7.33 -22.67
N GLU A 225 -2.68 -7.47 -21.40
CA GLU A 225 -1.47 -8.19 -21.00
C GLU A 225 -1.69 -9.72 -20.99
N GLU A 226 -0.64 -10.49 -21.31
CA GLU A 226 -0.68 -11.96 -21.16
C GLU A 226 -0.56 -12.37 -19.69
N LEU A 227 -1.70 -12.60 -19.04
CA LEU A 227 -1.77 -12.96 -17.62
C LEU A 227 -1.91 -14.47 -17.41
N LYS A 228 -1.12 -15.03 -16.48
CA LYS A 228 -1.32 -16.39 -15.97
C LYS A 228 -2.67 -16.47 -15.26
N SER A 229 -3.35 -17.62 -15.29
CA SER A 229 -4.67 -17.81 -14.64
C SER A 229 -4.71 -17.53 -13.13
N THR A 230 -3.55 -17.55 -12.47
CA THR A 230 -3.38 -17.23 -11.03
C THR A 230 -3.01 -15.77 -10.77
N ALA A 231 -2.86 -14.94 -11.80
CA ALA A 231 -2.48 -13.54 -11.71
C ALA A 231 -3.40 -12.76 -10.75
N ASN A 232 -2.81 -11.84 -10.01
CA ASN A 232 -3.48 -10.86 -9.16
C ASN A 232 -3.09 -9.45 -9.63
N GLN A 233 -3.57 -8.39 -8.96
CA GLN A 233 -3.38 -7.02 -9.45
C GLN A 233 -1.91 -6.68 -9.77
N PRO A 234 -0.90 -6.95 -8.91
CA PRO A 234 0.49 -6.60 -9.21
C PRO A 234 1.11 -7.39 -10.38
N ASP A 235 0.45 -8.44 -10.86
CA ASP A 235 0.90 -9.20 -12.03
C ASP A 235 0.49 -8.53 -13.35
N SER A 236 -0.44 -7.57 -13.33
CA SER A 236 -0.73 -6.69 -14.48
C SER A 236 -0.10 -5.32 -14.23
N ARG A 237 0.88 -4.96 -15.05
CA ARG A 237 1.62 -3.70 -14.91
C ARG A 237 0.71 -2.50 -15.11
N THR A 238 -0.16 -2.56 -16.10
CA THR A 238 -1.08 -1.48 -16.49
C THR A 238 -2.16 -1.26 -15.42
N ILE A 239 -2.84 -2.33 -14.99
CA ILE A 239 -3.89 -2.22 -13.97
C ILE A 239 -3.29 -1.80 -12.62
N HIS A 240 -2.11 -2.32 -12.27
CA HIS A 240 -1.44 -1.93 -11.04
C HIS A 240 -0.98 -0.46 -11.07
N LEU A 241 -0.43 0.03 -12.18
CA LEU A 241 -0.13 1.44 -12.37
C LEU A 241 -1.38 2.29 -12.19
N PHE A 242 -2.44 2.00 -12.94
CA PHE A 242 -3.66 2.80 -12.93
C PHE A 242 -4.34 2.83 -11.57
N TYR A 243 -4.31 1.71 -10.83
CA TYR A 243 -4.79 1.66 -9.46
C TYR A 243 -4.03 2.62 -8.56
N ASN A 244 -2.70 2.57 -8.56
CA ASN A 244 -1.87 3.38 -7.68
C ASN A 244 -1.94 4.88 -8.02
N VAL A 245 -1.84 5.24 -9.32
CA VAL A 245 -1.97 6.64 -9.75
C VAL A 245 -3.38 7.18 -9.46
N SER A 246 -4.42 6.36 -9.61
CA SER A 246 -5.78 6.77 -9.26
C SER A 246 -5.97 7.00 -7.76
N MET A 247 -5.23 6.30 -6.89
CA MET A 247 -5.21 6.61 -5.46
C MET A 247 -4.48 7.93 -5.19
N THR A 248 -3.30 8.14 -5.79
CA THR A 248 -2.55 9.40 -5.65
C THR A 248 -3.39 10.61 -6.08
N LEU A 249 -4.12 10.46 -7.19
CA LEU A 249 -5.00 11.50 -7.73
C LEU A 249 -6.36 11.61 -7.02
N ASP A 250 -6.58 10.85 -5.94
CA ASP A 250 -7.82 10.80 -5.17
C ASP A 250 -9.06 10.47 -6.02
N LEU A 251 -8.92 9.74 -7.13
CA LEU A 251 -10.02 9.35 -8.00
C LEU A 251 -10.93 8.30 -7.34
N PHE A 252 -10.40 7.54 -6.39
CA PHE A 252 -11.16 6.70 -5.48
C PHE A 252 -10.47 6.63 -4.12
N VAL A 253 -11.21 6.21 -3.10
CA VAL A 253 -10.69 5.91 -1.76
C VAL A 253 -11.06 4.49 -1.34
N VAL A 254 -10.25 3.90 -0.47
CA VAL A 254 -10.58 2.63 0.19
C VAL A 254 -11.36 2.90 1.47
N SER A 255 -12.62 2.47 1.50
CA SER A 255 -13.47 2.63 2.67
C SER A 255 -13.02 1.75 3.85
N ALA A 256 -13.45 2.09 5.07
CA ALA A 256 -13.25 1.25 6.26
C ALA A 256 -13.72 -0.22 6.08
N LYS A 257 -14.70 -0.45 5.19
CA LYS A 257 -15.22 -1.78 4.85
C LYS A 257 -14.37 -2.52 3.80
N ASN A 258 -13.20 -2.00 3.45
CA ASN A 258 -12.32 -2.50 2.40
C ASN A 258 -13.00 -2.57 1.03
N THR A 259 -13.67 -1.48 0.66
CA THR A 259 -14.31 -1.32 -0.64
C THR A 259 -13.78 -0.09 -1.35
N LEU A 260 -13.54 -0.21 -2.65
CA LEU A 260 -13.19 0.92 -3.50
C LEU A 260 -14.41 1.82 -3.67
N THR A 261 -14.28 3.09 -3.32
CA THR A 261 -15.35 4.10 -3.43
C THR A 261 -14.85 5.23 -4.31
N VAL A 262 -15.46 5.41 -5.48
CA VAL A 262 -15.06 6.50 -6.40
C VAL A 262 -15.41 7.87 -5.83
N THR A 263 -14.63 8.89 -6.21
CA THR A 263 -14.84 10.27 -5.80
C THR A 263 -15.35 11.12 -6.99
N PRO A 264 -15.88 12.34 -6.74
CA PRO A 264 -16.21 13.29 -7.79
C PRO A 264 -15.03 13.68 -8.70
N ARG A 265 -13.79 13.44 -8.27
CA ARG A 265 -12.59 13.79 -9.05
C ARG A 265 -12.50 13.04 -10.38
N ILE A 266 -13.11 11.86 -10.50
CA ILE A 266 -13.20 11.15 -11.80
C ILE A 266 -13.94 12.00 -12.83
N ASP A 267 -15.03 12.66 -12.45
CA ASP A 267 -15.81 13.47 -13.37
C ASP A 267 -15.04 14.74 -13.76
N ILE A 268 -14.33 15.36 -12.80
CA ILE A 268 -13.45 16.51 -13.06
C ILE A 268 -12.32 16.13 -14.00
N PHE A 269 -11.68 14.97 -13.79
CA PHE A 269 -10.62 14.47 -14.66
C PHE A 269 -11.14 14.25 -16.08
N LYS A 270 -12.34 13.69 -16.22
CA LYS A 270 -12.98 13.46 -17.53
C LYS A 270 -13.37 14.75 -18.26
N MET A 271 -13.46 15.89 -17.57
CA MET A 271 -13.71 17.20 -18.20
C MET A 271 -12.46 17.79 -18.84
N LEU A 272 -11.27 17.32 -18.47
CA LEU A 272 -10.01 17.75 -19.07
C LEU A 272 -9.92 17.29 -20.53
N SER A 273 -9.19 18.04 -21.36
CA SER A 273 -8.84 17.61 -22.72
C SER A 273 -7.94 16.36 -22.69
N PRO A 274 -7.87 15.57 -23.78
CA PRO A 274 -7.01 14.39 -23.83
C PRO A 274 -5.54 14.68 -23.49
N LYS A 275 -5.03 15.83 -23.94
CA LYS A 275 -3.67 16.29 -23.62
C LYS A 275 -3.50 16.55 -22.13
N GLU A 276 -4.41 17.29 -21.51
CA GLU A 276 -4.38 17.59 -20.08
C GLU A 276 -4.52 16.31 -19.23
N GLN A 277 -5.40 15.38 -19.63
CA GLN A 277 -5.55 14.08 -18.97
C GLN A 277 -4.24 13.29 -18.99
N PHE A 278 -3.56 13.26 -20.15
CA PHE A 278 -2.27 12.60 -20.27
C PHE A 278 -1.21 13.26 -19.39
N VAL A 279 -1.13 14.59 -19.40
CA VAL A 279 -0.16 15.35 -18.57
C VAL A 279 -0.38 15.06 -17.10
N VAL A 280 -1.63 15.11 -16.60
CA VAL A 280 -1.95 14.81 -15.20
C VAL A 280 -1.60 13.36 -14.86
N LEU A 281 -1.93 12.40 -15.73
CA LEU A 281 -1.60 10.99 -15.51
C LEU A 281 -0.08 10.76 -15.47
N PHE A 282 0.66 11.41 -16.38
CA PHE A 282 2.11 11.29 -16.47
C PHE A 282 2.79 11.96 -15.28
N ASP A 283 2.37 13.16 -14.89
CA ASP A 283 2.94 13.88 -13.75
C ASP A 283 2.69 13.12 -12.44
N ALA A 284 1.47 12.62 -12.25
CA ALA A 284 1.14 11.81 -11.09
C ALA A 284 1.94 10.52 -11.01
N MET A 285 2.21 9.88 -12.15
CA MET A 285 3.08 8.70 -12.21
C MET A 285 4.55 9.06 -11.94
N TRP A 286 5.04 10.15 -12.53
CA TRP A 286 6.47 10.47 -12.53
C TRP A 286 6.92 11.16 -11.24
N ASN A 287 6.10 12.05 -10.69
CA ASN A 287 6.49 12.95 -9.61
C ASN A 287 5.71 12.73 -8.31
N GLU A 288 4.41 12.43 -8.37
CA GLU A 288 3.55 12.38 -7.16
C GLU A 288 3.48 10.99 -6.53
N THR A 289 3.50 9.92 -7.33
CA THR A 289 3.37 8.55 -6.83
C THR A 289 4.73 7.95 -6.51
N SER A 290 4.88 7.40 -5.29
CA SER A 290 6.07 6.62 -4.95
C SER A 290 6.24 5.42 -5.89
N TRP A 291 7.40 5.31 -6.55
CA TRP A 291 7.65 4.28 -7.56
C TRP A 291 7.72 2.87 -6.96
N GLU A 292 7.99 2.75 -5.66
CA GLU A 292 7.88 1.48 -4.95
C GLU A 292 6.46 0.87 -5.06
N LYS A 293 5.44 1.73 -5.17
CA LYS A 293 4.03 1.32 -5.28
C LYS A 293 3.73 0.70 -6.66
N PHE A 294 4.61 0.84 -7.65
CA PHE A 294 4.43 0.27 -8.99
C PHE A 294 5.00 -1.14 -9.12
N LEU A 295 5.89 -1.55 -8.23
CA LEU A 295 6.48 -2.88 -8.26
C LEU A 295 5.66 -3.86 -7.39
N GLN A 296 5.84 -5.16 -7.64
CA GLN A 296 5.14 -6.17 -6.86
C GLN A 296 5.53 -6.10 -5.37
N PRO A 297 4.63 -6.44 -4.43
CA PRO A 297 5.00 -6.55 -3.02
C PRO A 297 6.17 -7.52 -2.83
N ASN A 298 7.25 -7.06 -2.19
CA ASN A 298 8.51 -7.79 -2.01
C ASN A 298 9.32 -8.06 -3.29
N SER A 299 9.09 -7.29 -4.35
CA SER A 299 10.09 -7.16 -5.41
C SER A 299 11.43 -6.75 -4.76
N GLY A 300 12.52 -7.42 -5.16
CA GLY A 300 13.86 -7.06 -4.69
C GLY A 300 14.23 -5.64 -5.12
N GLY A 301 15.39 -5.16 -4.66
CA GLY A 301 15.86 -3.81 -4.98
C GLY A 301 15.32 -2.72 -4.04
N ARG A 302 15.72 -1.49 -4.34
CA ARG A 302 15.40 -0.26 -3.59
C ARG A 302 14.74 0.76 -4.54
N PRO A 303 13.48 0.57 -4.95
CA PRO A 303 12.81 1.44 -5.92
C PRO A 303 12.72 2.91 -5.47
N GLU A 304 12.77 3.19 -4.17
CA GLU A 304 12.94 4.52 -3.60
C GLU A 304 14.23 5.21 -4.07
N TRP A 305 15.32 4.45 -4.27
CA TRP A 305 16.58 4.96 -4.82
C TRP A 305 16.43 5.30 -6.30
N ALA A 306 15.68 4.49 -7.06
CA ALA A 306 15.41 4.78 -8.47
C ALA A 306 14.57 6.07 -8.62
N GLN A 307 13.56 6.28 -7.76
CA GLN A 307 12.75 7.50 -7.78
C GLN A 307 13.55 8.76 -7.43
N ALA A 308 14.48 8.68 -6.46
CA ALA A 308 15.38 9.79 -6.12
C ALA A 308 16.23 10.23 -7.31
N ARG A 309 16.40 9.34 -8.29
CA ARG A 309 17.27 9.50 -9.46
C ARG A 309 16.48 9.45 -10.77
N ARG A 310 15.17 9.69 -10.71
CA ARG A 310 14.27 9.72 -11.88
C ARG A 310 14.73 10.68 -12.97
N TRP A 311 15.40 11.78 -12.62
CA TRP A 311 15.99 12.71 -13.58
C TRP A 311 17.06 12.07 -14.44
N ASP A 312 17.87 11.19 -13.85
CA ASP A 312 18.89 10.46 -14.59
C ASP A 312 18.25 9.43 -15.54
N MET A 313 17.13 8.82 -15.14
CA MET A 313 16.35 7.95 -16.03
C MET A 313 15.69 8.72 -17.18
N ALA A 314 15.13 9.90 -16.93
CA ALA A 314 14.63 10.77 -17.99
C ALA A 314 15.76 11.14 -18.97
N TYR A 315 16.93 11.49 -18.44
CA TYR A 315 18.11 11.77 -19.25
C TYR A 315 18.54 10.56 -20.08
N LEU A 316 18.55 9.36 -19.49
CA LEU A 316 18.82 8.10 -20.18
C LEU A 316 17.86 7.89 -21.36
N PHE A 317 16.54 7.96 -21.12
CA PHE A 317 15.53 7.77 -22.16
C PHE A 317 15.62 8.82 -23.26
N SER A 318 15.97 10.07 -22.95
CA SER A 318 16.12 11.13 -23.95
C SER A 318 17.22 10.86 -24.98
N ARG A 319 18.15 9.93 -24.69
CA ARG A 319 19.25 9.54 -25.58
C ARG A 319 18.92 8.31 -26.42
N CYS A 320 17.83 7.62 -26.10
CA CYS A 320 17.40 6.43 -26.83
C CYS A 320 16.49 6.83 -28.00
N GLU A 321 16.78 6.29 -29.18
CA GLU A 321 15.92 6.38 -30.35
C GLU A 321 14.85 5.30 -30.30
N SER A 322 13.63 5.66 -30.68
CA SER A 322 12.50 4.73 -30.67
C SER A 322 12.74 3.56 -31.62
N GLY A 323 12.51 2.33 -31.16
CA GLY A 323 12.64 1.10 -31.94
C GLY A 323 14.04 0.49 -31.97
N GLU A 324 15.03 1.13 -31.36
CA GLU A 324 16.40 0.62 -31.26
C GLU A 324 16.63 -0.20 -29.98
N THR A 325 17.54 -1.18 -30.04
CA THR A 325 17.89 -2.01 -28.88
C THR A 325 19.15 -1.49 -28.21
N TYR A 326 19.06 -1.28 -26.89
CA TYR A 326 20.16 -0.75 -26.08
C TYR A 326 20.59 -1.73 -24.99
N LEU A 327 21.89 -1.80 -24.73
CA LEU A 327 22.42 -2.46 -23.54
C LEU A 327 22.31 -1.48 -22.35
N PHE A 328 21.36 -1.73 -21.44
CA PHE A 328 21.03 -0.84 -20.32
C PHE A 328 22.27 -0.41 -19.51
N LYS A 329 23.16 -1.36 -19.18
CA LYS A 329 24.40 -1.09 -18.44
C LYS A 329 25.39 -0.19 -19.19
N GLU A 330 25.41 -0.23 -20.52
CA GLU A 330 26.28 0.64 -21.32
C GLU A 330 25.70 2.05 -21.40
N GLN A 331 24.38 2.17 -21.56
CA GLN A 331 23.71 3.47 -21.58
C GLN A 331 23.83 4.20 -20.24
N LEU A 332 23.72 3.49 -19.11
CA LEU A 332 23.98 4.07 -17.79
C LEU A 332 25.41 4.63 -17.66
N LYS A 333 26.41 3.91 -18.16
CA LYS A 333 27.81 4.38 -18.17
C LYS A 333 27.99 5.60 -19.06
N GLU A 334 27.39 5.60 -20.25
CA GLU A 334 27.45 6.74 -21.18
C GLU A 334 26.73 7.97 -20.65
N ALA A 335 25.70 7.77 -19.83
CA ALA A 335 25.00 8.84 -19.12
C ALA A 335 25.82 9.40 -17.93
N GLY A 336 27.00 8.83 -17.63
CA GLY A 336 27.84 9.25 -16.50
C GLY A 336 27.29 8.83 -15.14
N MET A 337 26.36 7.86 -15.11
CA MET A 337 25.79 7.33 -13.88
C MET A 337 26.77 6.30 -13.30
N GLU A 338 27.66 6.75 -12.43
CA GLU A 338 28.47 5.87 -11.59
C GLU A 338 27.59 5.30 -10.47
N LEU A 339 27.05 4.11 -10.70
CA LEU A 339 26.34 3.37 -9.65
C LEU A 339 27.36 2.87 -8.63
N GLU A 340 27.08 3.01 -7.34
CA GLU A 340 28.02 2.66 -6.25
C GLU A 340 28.21 1.14 -6.08
N ASN A 341 27.85 0.33 -7.09
CA ASN A 341 28.04 -1.12 -7.17
C ASN A 341 27.32 -1.93 -6.08
N THR A 342 26.08 -1.60 -5.74
CA THR A 342 25.19 -2.62 -5.17
C THR A 342 24.36 -3.23 -6.31
N GLU A 343 24.38 -4.56 -6.44
CA GLU A 343 23.54 -5.25 -7.45
C GLU A 343 22.06 -4.86 -7.30
N ASP A 344 21.63 -4.59 -6.06
CA ASP A 344 20.29 -4.14 -5.68
C ASP A 344 19.88 -2.79 -6.29
N GLU A 345 20.81 -1.82 -6.38
CA GLU A 345 20.54 -0.51 -6.97
C GLU A 345 20.31 -0.65 -8.48
N LEU A 346 21.21 -1.37 -9.16
CA LEU A 346 21.10 -1.69 -10.60
C LEU A 346 19.78 -2.40 -10.94
N GLU A 347 19.39 -3.36 -10.11
CA GLU A 347 18.14 -4.10 -10.29
C GLU A 347 16.93 -3.17 -10.16
N GLY A 348 16.92 -2.27 -9.18
CA GLY A 348 15.90 -1.22 -9.02
C GLY A 348 15.71 -0.35 -10.27
N TYR A 349 16.78 0.23 -10.80
CA TYR A 349 16.70 1.05 -12.02
C TYR A 349 16.21 0.27 -13.23
N TRP A 350 16.69 -0.96 -13.40
CA TRP A 350 16.31 -1.80 -14.53
C TRP A 350 14.83 -2.18 -14.46
N MET A 351 14.34 -2.61 -13.30
CA MET A 351 12.92 -2.94 -13.11
C MET A 351 12.03 -1.73 -13.38
N MET A 352 12.40 -0.54 -12.89
CA MET A 352 11.64 0.67 -13.16
C MET A 352 11.69 1.07 -14.63
N ALA A 353 12.85 0.94 -15.28
CA ALA A 353 12.98 1.25 -16.70
C ALA A 353 12.10 0.32 -17.56
N GLU A 354 12.17 -0.99 -17.29
CA GLU A 354 11.33 -1.98 -17.96
C GLU A 354 9.85 -1.70 -17.72
N PHE A 355 9.46 -1.38 -16.48
CA PHE A 355 8.09 -1.07 -16.13
C PHE A 355 7.56 0.14 -16.92
N ILE A 356 8.26 1.27 -16.86
CA ILE A 356 7.86 2.52 -17.54
C ILE A 356 7.75 2.30 -19.05
N LEU A 357 8.79 1.70 -19.65
CA LEU A 357 8.80 1.44 -21.10
C LEU A 357 7.65 0.49 -21.48
N SER A 358 7.39 -0.55 -20.69
CA SER A 358 6.33 -1.53 -21.02
C SER A 358 4.90 -0.98 -20.99
N VAL A 359 4.68 0.15 -20.32
CA VAL A 359 3.36 0.79 -20.27
C VAL A 359 3.26 1.91 -21.31
N PHE A 360 4.30 2.72 -21.48
CA PHE A 360 4.26 3.94 -22.30
C PHE A 360 4.86 3.80 -23.70
N VAL A 361 5.58 2.70 -23.97
CA VAL A 361 6.26 2.45 -25.25
C VAL A 361 5.83 1.07 -25.76
N GLU A 362 5.15 1.06 -26.91
CA GLU A 362 4.87 -0.18 -27.66
C GLU A 362 6.08 -0.63 -28.49
#